data_AF-A0A920L8Y9-F1
#
_entry.id   AF-A0A920L8Y9-F1
#
_cell.length_a   1.000
_cell.length_b   1.000
_cell.length_c   1.000
_cell.angle_alpha   90.00
_cell.angle_beta   90.00
_cell.angle_gamma   90.00
#
_symmetry.space_group_name_H-M   'P 1'
#
loop_
_entity.id
_entity.type
_entity.pdbx_description
1 polymer ?
#
loop_
_entity_poly.entity_id
_entity_poly.type
_entity_poly.pdbx_seq_one_letter_code
_entity_poly.pdbx_strand_id
1 'polypeptide(L)'
;MLKWNDSLEIAIQLCDKFPEIDPQYIRFTDLHQWICELDDFNDKPDSSNEKILEAIQMAWIEEKNNYRRRKMERTLSIIKPDAVSKM
;
A
#
# COMPACT_ATOMS: atom_id res chain seq x y z
N MET A 1 -9.94 -13.82 -0.42
CA MET A 1 -11.12 -12.98 -0.74
C MET A 1 -11.05 -11.77 0.16
N LEU A 2 -10.71 -10.62 -0.41
CA LEU A 2 -10.56 -9.36 0.30
C LEU A 2 -11.93 -8.73 0.59
N LYS A 3 -12.01 -8.11 1.76
CA LYS A 3 -13.13 -7.32 2.25
C LYS A 3 -12.67 -5.91 2.55
N TRP A 4 -13.62 -4.98 2.65
CA TRP A 4 -13.33 -3.57 2.94
C TRP A 4 -12.48 -3.34 4.22
N ASN A 5 -12.59 -4.24 5.20
CA ASN A 5 -11.85 -4.14 6.46
C ASN A 5 -10.40 -4.68 6.37
N ASP A 6 -10.00 -5.30 5.25
CA ASP A 6 -8.67 -5.86 5.06
C ASP A 6 -7.70 -4.77 4.56
N SER A 7 -7.62 -3.65 5.29
CA SER A 7 -7.01 -2.41 4.78
C SER A 7 -5.54 -2.57 4.38
N LEU A 8 -4.78 -3.36 5.13
CA LEU A 8 -3.37 -3.64 4.82
C LEU A 8 -3.22 -4.49 3.55
N GLU A 9 -4.01 -5.56 3.40
CA GLU A 9 -3.93 -6.45 2.24
C GLU A 9 -4.34 -5.72 0.96
N ILE A 10 -5.41 -4.91 1.03
CA ILE A 10 -5.82 -4.04 -0.08
C ILE A 10 -4.69 -3.05 -0.42
N ALA A 11 -4.08 -2.41 0.58
CA ALA A 11 -2.99 -1.48 0.38
C ALA A 11 -1.76 -2.12 -0.29
N ILE A 12 -1.41 -3.35 0.07
CA ILE A 12 -0.33 -4.12 -0.56
C ILE A 12 -0.64 -4.35 -2.04
N GLN A 13 -1.85 -4.84 -2.36
CA GLN A 13 -2.25 -5.05 -3.76
C GLN A 13 -2.25 -3.76 -4.58
N LEU A 14 -2.72 -2.65 -4.00
CA LEU A 14 -2.69 -1.34 -4.64
C LEU A 14 -1.25 -0.84 -4.84
N CYS A 15 -0.34 -1.07 -3.90
CA CYS A 15 1.05 -0.70 -4.02
C CYS A 15 1.78 -1.48 -5.13
N ASP A 16 1.45 -2.75 -5.31
CA ASP A 16 2.00 -3.59 -6.37
C ASP A 16 1.42 -3.23 -7.75
N LYS A 17 0.09 -2.97 -7.82
CA LYS A 17 -0.60 -2.62 -9.06
C LYS A 17 -0.27 -1.19 -9.54
N PHE A 18 -0.05 -0.27 -8.60
CA PHE A 18 0.18 1.16 -8.88
C PHE A 18 1.46 1.69 -8.19
N PRO A 19 2.65 1.18 -8.54
CA PRO A 19 3.90 1.47 -7.82
C PRO A 19 4.38 2.92 -7.97
N GLU A 20 3.85 3.68 -8.93
CA GLU A 20 4.23 5.07 -9.19
C GLU A 20 3.27 6.08 -8.56
N ILE A 21 2.05 5.66 -8.21
CA ILE A 21 1.03 6.55 -7.63
C ILE A 21 1.43 6.95 -6.21
N ASP A 22 1.25 8.22 -5.86
CA ASP A 22 1.37 8.71 -4.50
C ASP A 22 -0.01 8.67 -3.83
N PRO A 23 -0.26 7.71 -2.90
CA PRO A 23 -1.56 7.57 -2.26
C PRO A 23 -1.97 8.78 -1.43
N GLN A 24 -1.07 9.71 -1.07
CA GLN A 24 -1.42 10.92 -0.33
C GLN A 24 -2.35 11.86 -1.11
N TYR A 25 -2.33 11.81 -2.45
CA TYR A 25 -3.04 12.76 -3.31
C TYR A 25 -4.20 12.16 -4.11
N ILE A 26 -4.57 10.90 -3.82
CA ILE A 26 -5.67 10.23 -4.52
C ILE A 26 -7.02 10.68 -3.96
N ARG A 27 -8.04 10.76 -4.81
CA ARG A 27 -9.42 10.99 -4.39
C ARG A 27 -10.03 9.67 -3.95
N PHE A 28 -10.92 9.71 -2.96
CA PHE A 28 -11.63 8.52 -2.49
C PHE A 28 -12.48 7.84 -3.56
N THR A 29 -12.99 8.58 -4.55
CA THR A 29 -13.71 8.00 -5.69
C THR A 29 -12.80 7.12 -6.54
N ASP A 30 -11.56 7.57 -6.78
CA ASP A 30 -10.59 6.83 -7.59
C ASP A 30 -10.09 5.61 -6.79
N LEU A 31 -9.81 5.80 -5.49
CA LEU A 31 -9.44 4.73 -4.58
C LEU A 31 -10.51 3.63 -4.51
N HIS A 32 -11.78 4.02 -4.33
CA HIS A 32 -12.92 3.08 -4.29
C HIS A 32 -13.02 2.26 -5.57
N GLN A 33 -12.93 2.91 -6.73
CA GLN A 33 -12.97 2.24 -8.02
C GLN A 33 -11.84 1.21 -8.14
N TRP A 34 -10.60 1.59 -7.83
CA TRP A 34 -9.45 0.69 -7.96
C TRP A 34 -9.54 -0.53 -7.03
N ILE A 35 -10.11 -0.37 -5.82
CA ILE A 35 -10.34 -1.47 -4.89
C ILE A 35 -11.38 -2.44 -5.44
N CYS A 36 -12.48 -1.93 -6.00
CA CYS A 36 -13.52 -2.75 -6.62
C CYS A 36 -13.03 -3.50 -7.87
N GLU A 37 -11.96 -3.00 -8.51
CA GLU A 37 -11.30 -3.61 -9.67
C GLU A 37 -10.12 -4.54 -9.30
N LEU A 38 -9.91 -4.87 -8.02
CA LEU A 38 -8.93 -5.87 -7.62
C LEU A 38 -9.51 -7.28 -7.83
N ASP A 39 -8.72 -8.18 -8.44
CA ASP A 39 -9.17 -9.54 -8.78
C ASP A 39 -9.59 -10.35 -7.53
N ASP A 40 -8.96 -10.10 -6.38
CA ASP A 40 -9.26 -10.77 -5.11
C ASP A 40 -10.35 -10.07 -4.27
N PHE A 41 -10.85 -8.92 -4.70
CA PHE A 41 -11.86 -8.17 -3.97
C PHE A 41 -13.23 -8.83 -4.11
N ASN A 42 -13.83 -9.16 -2.97
CA ASN A 42 -15.10 -9.88 -2.92
C ASN A 42 -16.02 -9.30 -1.85
N ASP A 43 -16.17 -7.98 -1.81
CA ASP A 43 -17.16 -7.30 -0.97
C ASP A 43 -18.13 -6.47 -1.80
N LYS A 44 -19.21 -6.00 -1.18
CA LYS A 44 -20.17 -5.13 -1.86
C LYS A 44 -19.56 -3.74 -2.04
N PRO A 45 -19.54 -3.16 -3.26
CA PRO A 45 -19.00 -1.81 -3.48
C PRO A 45 -19.59 -0.74 -2.53
N ASP A 46 -20.88 -0.85 -2.21
CA ASP A 46 -21.62 0.09 -1.37
C ASP A 46 -21.38 -0.09 0.14
N SER A 47 -20.59 -1.09 0.56
CA SER A 47 -20.24 -1.31 1.97
C SER A 47 -19.02 -0.52 2.44
N SER A 48 -18.48 0.35 1.58
CA SER A 48 -17.45 1.31 1.92
C SER A 48 -18.02 2.55 2.61
N ASN A 49 -17.16 3.28 3.31
CA ASN A 49 -17.41 4.63 3.82
C ASN A 49 -16.08 5.39 3.93
N GLU A 50 -16.13 6.69 4.23
CA GLU A 50 -14.92 7.53 4.30
C GLU A 50 -13.86 7.00 5.26
N LYS A 51 -14.25 6.47 6.43
CA LYS A 51 -13.29 5.93 7.41
C LYS A 51 -12.57 4.69 6.89
N ILE A 52 -13.27 3.84 6.16
CA ILE A 52 -12.66 2.65 5.55
C ILE A 52 -11.68 3.07 4.45
N LEU A 53 -12.09 3.96 3.56
CA LEU A 53 -11.25 4.45 2.47
C LEU A 53 -10.01 5.19 3.01
N GLU A 54 -10.18 5.98 4.08
CA GLU A 54 -9.08 6.61 4.80
C GLU A 54 -8.13 5.57 5.40
N ALA A 55 -8.63 4.52 6.07
CA ALA A 55 -7.79 3.46 6.64
C ALA A 55 -6.95 2.75 5.56
N ILE A 56 -7.54 2.48 4.40
CA ILE A 56 -6.85 1.87 3.25
C ILE A 56 -5.80 2.84 2.68
N GLN A 57 -6.15 4.12 2.51
CA GLN A 57 -5.21 5.13 2.03
C GLN A 57 -4.00 5.27 2.96
N MET A 58 -4.22 5.30 4.28
CA MET A 58 -3.17 5.38 5.29
C MET A 58 -2.27 4.14 5.27
N ALA A 59 -2.85 2.94 5.17
CA ALA A 59 -2.09 1.70 5.03
C ALA A 59 -1.24 1.71 3.75
N TRP A 60 -1.75 2.25 2.64
CA TRP A 60 -1.01 2.36 1.39
C TRP A 60 0.14 3.37 1.47
N ILE A 61 -0.06 4.53 2.10
CA ILE A 61 1.01 5.49 2.38
C ILE A 61 2.13 4.84 3.22
N GLU A 62 1.75 4.12 4.26
CA GLU A 62 2.70 3.41 5.11
C GLU A 62 3.49 2.35 4.33
N GLU A 63 2.81 1.55 3.51
CA GLU A 63 3.46 0.51 2.71
C GLU A 63 4.42 1.09 1.68
N LYS A 64 4.07 2.21 1.03
CA LYS A 64 4.96 2.98 0.15
C LYS A 64 6.23 3.44 0.89
N ASN A 65 6.08 3.94 2.11
CA ASN A 65 7.20 4.36 2.94
C ASN A 65 8.08 3.16 3.35
N ASN A 66 7.47 2.03 3.69
CA ASN A 66 8.18 0.78 4.00
C ASN A 66 8.93 0.23 2.78
N TYR A 67 8.33 0.27 1.60
CA TYR A 67 8.98 -0.12 0.35
C TYR A 67 10.20 0.77 0.05
N ARG A 68 10.06 2.09 0.17
CA ARG A 68 11.18 3.05 0.01
C ARG A 68 12.32 2.75 1.00
N ARG A 69 11.99 2.47 2.26
CA ARG A 69 12.98 2.13 3.31
C ARG A 69 13.72 0.84 2.99
N ARG A 70 13.01 -0.26 2.68
CA ARG A 70 13.60 -1.55 2.30
C ARG A 70 14.47 -1.45 1.03
N LYS A 71 14.02 -0.67 0.04
CA LYS A 71 14.79 -0.42 -1.20
C LYS A 71 16.07 0.36 -0.92
N MET A 72 16.03 1.37 -0.05
CA MET A 72 17.20 2.11 0.40
C MET A 72 18.18 1.21 1.16
N GLU A 73 17.70 0.43 2.13
CA GLU A 73 18.52 -0.50 2.93
C GLU A 73 19.24 -1.53 2.05
N ARG A 74 18.55 -2.14 1.08
CA ARG A 74 19.18 -3.05 0.10
C ARG A 74 20.24 -2.36 -0.75
N THR A 75 20.00 -1.11 -1.15
CA THR A 75 20.95 -0.34 -1.96
C THR A 75 22.20 0.00 -1.13
N LEU A 76 22.02 0.40 0.13
CA LEU A 76 23.11 0.71 1.04
C LEU A 76 23.95 -0.53 1.41
N SER A 77 23.32 -1.71 1.58
CA SER A 77 24.04 -2.95 1.88
C SER A 77 24.95 -3.41 0.74
N ILE A 78 24.58 -3.12 -0.51
CA ILE A 78 25.43 -3.39 -1.68
C ILE A 78 26.64 -2.46 -1.71
N ILE A 79 26.46 -1.20 -1.32
CA ILE A 79 27.49 -0.15 -1.45
C ILE A 79 28.43 -0.12 -0.21
N LYS A 80 28.00 -0.61 0.95
CA LYS A 80 28.77 -0.65 2.20
C LYS A 80 28.68 -2.02 2.89
N PRO A 81 29.35 -3.06 2.37
CA PRO A 81 29.29 -4.40 2.97
C PRO A 81 29.85 -4.48 4.40
N ASP A 82 30.78 -3.59 4.78
CA ASP A 82 31.51 -3.68 6.06
C ASP A 82 30.81 -3.03 7.28
N ALA A 83 29.68 -2.33 7.08
CA ALA A 83 29.01 -1.62 8.17
C ALA A 83 28.12 -2.51 9.07
N VAL A 84 27.87 -3.77 8.67
CA VAL A 84 26.97 -4.70 9.39
C VAL A 84 27.70 -5.44 10.52
N SER A 85 29.03 -5.37 10.59
CA SER A 85 29.81 -6.18 11.55
C SER A 85 29.97 -5.59 12.96
N LYS A 86 29.25 -4.51 13.31
CA LYS A 86 29.26 -3.95 14.67
C LYS A 86 27.87 -3.48 15.11
N MET A 87 27.02 -4.42 15.50
CA MET A 87 25.95 -4.24 16.49
C MET A 87 25.70 -5.57 17.18
#